data_AF-A0A895YPL6-F1
#
_entry.id   AF-A0A895YPL6-F1
#
_cell.length_a   1.000
_cell.length_b   1.000
_cell.length_c   1.000
_cell.angle_alpha   90.00
_cell.angle_beta   90.00
_cell.angle_gamma   90.00
#
_symmetry.space_group_name_H-M   'P 1'
#
loop_
_entity.id
_entity.type
_entity.pdbx_description
1 polymer ?
#
loop_
_entity_poly.entity_id
_entity_poly.type
_entity_poly.pdbx_seq_one_letter_code
_entity_poly.pdbx_strand_id
1 'polypeptide(L)' 'MDAVAHGETFIVTRNGTPIGELIPLRRNRVVTREHFAGVSANAPVMDAARFRADLDSALDDTFQDPYDS' A
#
# COMPACT_ATOMS: atom_id res chain seq x y z
N MET A 1 -12.60 5.10 -17.27
CA MET A 1 -11.37 4.96 -16.44
C MET A 1 -11.28 3.55 -15.83
N ASP A 2 -11.85 2.54 -16.51
CA ASP A 2 -11.94 1.20 -15.94
C ASP A 2 -10.60 0.48 -15.89
N ALA A 3 -9.72 0.69 -16.87
CA ALA A 3 -8.39 0.10 -16.88
C ALA A 3 -7.60 0.37 -15.59
N VAL A 4 -7.65 1.60 -15.08
CA VAL A 4 -7.05 1.99 -13.79
C VAL A 4 -7.71 1.24 -12.63
N ALA A 5 -9.03 1.15 -12.63
CA ALA A 5 -9.75 0.38 -11.61
C ALA A 5 -9.39 -1.12 -11.63
N HIS A 6 -8.94 -1.65 -12.77
CA HIS A 6 -8.49 -3.02 -12.96
C HIS A 6 -6.98 -3.23 -12.73
N GLY A 7 -6.23 -2.19 -12.36
CA GLY A 7 -4.82 -2.31 -11.98
C GLY A 7 -3.81 -1.67 -12.94
N GLU A 8 -4.26 -1.06 -14.04
CA GLU A 8 -3.36 -0.43 -14.99
C GLU A 8 -2.93 0.97 -14.51
N THR A 9 -1.67 1.34 -14.79
CA THR A 9 -1.09 2.63 -14.41
C THR A 9 -0.78 3.47 -15.65
N PHE A 10 -1.02 4.77 -15.57
CA PHE A 10 -0.83 5.69 -16.69
C PHE A 10 -0.09 6.95 -16.28
N ILE A 11 0.67 7.54 -17.22
CA ILE A 11 1.23 8.88 -17.07
C ILE A 11 0.23 9.91 -17.60
N VAL A 12 -0.11 10.90 -16.78
CA VAL A 12 -0.94 12.04 -17.18
C VAL A 12 -0.04 13.12 -17.76
N THR A 13 -0.35 13.57 -18.96
CA THR A 13 0.42 14.62 -19.66
C THR A 13 -0.43 15.84 -19.97
N ARG A 14 0.21 17.01 -20.01
CA ARG A 14 -0.36 18.26 -20.53
C ARG A 14 0.58 18.80 -21.61
N ASN A 15 0.10 18.92 -22.84
CA ASN A 15 0.91 19.34 -23.99
C ASN A 15 2.20 18.52 -24.18
N GLY A 16 2.14 17.20 -23.94
CA GLY A 16 3.30 16.31 -24.03
C GLY A 16 4.24 16.35 -22.82
N THR A 17 4.04 17.26 -21.87
CA THR A 17 4.79 17.30 -20.60
C THR A 17 4.10 16.42 -19.55
N PRO A 18 4.78 15.44 -18.93
CA PRO A 18 4.24 14.70 -17.79
C PRO A 18 3.92 15.62 -16.62
N ILE A 19 2.72 15.48 -16.07
CA ILE A 19 2.24 16.28 -14.93
C ILE A 19 1.79 15.42 -13.73
N GLY A 20 1.73 14.10 -13.89
CA GLY A 20 1.39 13.20 -12.81
C GLY A 20 1.18 11.77 -13.27
N GLU A 21 0.78 10.92 -12.32
CA GLU A 21 0.49 9.52 -12.55
C GLU A 21 -0.93 9.20 -12.10
N LEU A 22 -1.58 8.30 -12.82
CA LEU A 22 -2.85 7.72 -12.45
C LEU A 22 -2.62 6.26 -12.08
N ILE A 23 -2.53 6.01 -10.77
CA ILE A 23 -2.30 4.68 -10.20
C ILE A 23 -3.60 4.11 -9.60
N PRO A 24 -3.83 2.80 -9.71
CA PRO A 24 -4.91 2.13 -9.00
C PRO A 24 -4.75 2.26 -7.48
N LEU A 25 -5.84 2.55 -6.78
CA LEU A 25 -5.84 2.48 -5.32
C LEU A 25 -5.72 1.03 -4.87
N ARG A 26 -4.81 0.75 -3.93
CA ARG A 26 -4.71 -0.57 -3.32
C ARG A 26 -5.98 -0.86 -2.54
N ARG A 27 -6.73 -1.88 -2.95
CA ARG A 27 -7.83 -2.41 -2.13
C ARG A 27 -7.22 -3.11 -0.93
N ASN A 28 -7.33 -2.48 0.25
CA ASN A 28 -7.13 -3.19 1.51
C ASN A 28 -8.22 -4.27 1.61
N ARG A 29 -7.84 -5.52 1.32
CA ARG A 29 -8.74 -6.66 1.51
C ARG A 29 -8.90 -6.87 3.00
N VAL A 30 -10.10 -6.59 3.52
CA VAL A 30 -10.48 -7.07 4.85
C VAL A 30 -10.70 -8.57 4.73
N VAL A 31 -9.87 -9.34 5.42
CA VAL A 31 -9.95 -10.81 5.47
C VAL A 31 -10.50 -11.25 6.82
N THR A 32 -11.18 -12.40 6.85
CA THR A 32 -11.60 -13.00 8.12
C THR A 32 -10.40 -13.52 8.88
N ARG A 33 -10.57 -13.75 10.20
CA ARG A 33 -9.53 -14.36 11.03
C ARG A 33 -9.12 -15.73 10.52
N GLU A 34 -10.09 -16.52 10.07
CA GLU A 34 -9.86 -17.86 9.54
C GLU A 34 -9.06 -17.82 8.24
N HIS A 35 -9.41 -16.90 7.32
CA HIS A 35 -8.67 -16.75 6.08
C HIS A 35 -7.23 -16.32 6.35
N PHE A 36 -7.03 -15.34 7.22
CA PHE A 36 -5.70 -14.88 7.63
C PHE A 36 -4.87 -16.03 8.24
N ALA A 37 -5.43 -16.76 9.21
CA ALA A 37 -4.76 -17.89 9.85
C ALA A 37 -4.40 -19.00 8.84
N GLY A 38 -5.26 -19.24 7.86
CA GLY A 38 -5.00 -20.22 6.79
C GLY A 38 -3.84 -19.81 5.87
N VAL A 39 -3.82 -18.56 5.40
CA VAL A 39 -2.72 -18.09 4.53
C VAL A 39 -1.41 -17.90 5.27
N SER A 40 -1.46 -17.57 6.58
CA SER A 40 -0.27 -17.38 7.41
C SER A 40 0.25 -18.66 8.06
N ALA A 41 -0.37 -19.82 7.82
CA ALA A 41 -0.02 -21.08 8.51
C ALA A 41 1.44 -21.50 8.29
N ASN A 42 2.02 -21.17 7.13
CA ASN A 42 3.42 -21.46 6.79
C ASN A 42 4.32 -20.22 6.83
N ALA A 43 3.82 -19.11 7.37
CA ALA A 43 4.63 -17.91 7.52
C ALA A 43 5.72 -18.15 8.58
N PRO A 44 6.90 -17.52 8.44
CA PRO A 44 7.90 -17.53 9.50
C PRO A 44 7.31 -17.02 10.82
N VAL A 45 7.75 -17.60 11.94
CA VAL A 45 7.40 -17.07 13.26
C VAL A 45 8.00 -15.66 13.38
N MET A 46 7.13 -14.66 13.54
CA MET A 46 7.54 -13.27 13.67
C MET A 46 7.51 -12.85 15.13
N ASP A 47 8.58 -12.22 15.60
CA ASP A 47 8.56 -11.48 16.86
C ASP A 47 7.77 -10.19 16.64
N ALA A 48 6.55 -10.15 17.18
CA ALA A 48 5.63 -9.02 16.99
C ALA A 48 6.17 -7.71 17.58
N ALA A 49 6.93 -7.77 18.68
CA ALA A 49 7.47 -6.56 19.32
C ALA A 49 8.60 -5.97 18.46
N ARG A 50 9.52 -6.82 18.01
CA ARG A 50 10.59 -6.40 17.10
C ARG A 50 10.04 -5.88 15.78
N PHE A 51 9.10 -6.61 15.17
CA PHE A 51 8.46 -6.19 13.92
C PHE A 51 7.80 -4.82 14.05
N ARG A 52 7.14 -4.54 15.19
CA ARG A 52 6.51 -3.25 15.42
C ARG A 52 7.54 -2.13 15.60
N ALA A 53 8.62 -2.36 16.33
CA ALA A 53 9.70 -1.40 16.47
C ALA A 53 10.38 -1.06 15.12
N ASP A 54 10.59 -2.08 14.27
CA ASP A 54 11.15 -1.90 12.93
C ASP A 54 10.20 -1.07 12.03
N LEU A 55 8.88 -1.32 12.10
CA LEU A 55 7.88 -0.52 11.38
C LEU A 55 7.84 0.92 11.86
N ASP A 56 7.77 1.14 13.18
CA ASP A 56 7.71 2.50 13.75
C ASP A 56 8.96 3.28 13.34
N SER A 57 10.15 2.65 13.37
CA SER A 57 11.39 3.27 12.90
C SER A 57 11.41 3.58 11.40
N ALA A 58 10.74 2.79 10.56
CA ALA A 58 10.71 3.02 9.11
C ALA A 58 9.65 4.05 8.67
N LEU A 59 8.56 4.18 9.43
CA LEU A 59 7.45 5.09 9.13
C LEU A 59 7.70 6.52 9.60
N ASP A 60 8.54 6.71 10.63
CA ASP A 60 8.95 8.02 11.14
C ASP A 60 9.62 8.91 10.06
N ASP A 61 10.18 8.30 9.01
CA ASP A 61 10.86 8.99 7.91
C ASP A 61 9.98 9.19 6.64
N THR A 62 8.75 8.65 6.61
CA THR A 62 7.98 8.54 5.34
C THR A 62 6.51 8.99 5.41
N PHE A 63 5.92 9.14 6.59
CA PHE A 63 4.54 9.61 6.71
C PHE A 63 4.46 11.14 6.78
N GLN A 64 4.52 11.78 5.62
CA GLN A 64 3.93 13.12 5.44
C GLN A 64 2.45 12.91 5.12
N ASP A 65 1.55 13.33 6.01
CA ASP A 65 0.12 13.37 5.68
C ASP A 65 -0.07 14.36 4.52
N PRO A 66 -0.51 13.90 3.33
CA PRO A 66 -0.63 14.76 2.15
C PRO A 66 -1.74 15.81 2.28
N TYR A 67 -2.48 15.82 3.39
CA TYR A 67 -3.54 16.79 3.70
C TYR A 67 -3.25 17.63 4.95
N ASP A 68 -2.07 17.49 5.57
CA ASP A 68 -1.67 18.40 6.64
C ASP A 68 -1.42 19.79 6.02
N SER A 69 -2.39 20.69 6.21
CA SER A 69 -2.43 22.06 5.67
C SER A 69 -2.52 23.06 6.82
#